data_AF-A0A418AVE6-F1
#
_entry.id   AF-A0A418AVE6-F1
#
_cell.length_a   1.000
_cell.length_b   1.000
_cell.length_c   1.000
_cell.angle_alpha   90.00
_cell.angle_beta   90.00
_cell.angle_gamma   90.00
#
_symmetry.space_group_name_H-M   'P 1'
#
loop_
_entity.id
_entity.type
_entity.pdbx_description
1 polymer ?
#
loop_
_entity_poly.entity_id
_entity_poly.type
_entity_poly.pdbx_seq_one_letter_code
_entity_poly.pdbx_strand_id
1 'polypeptide(L)'
;MFPPTRPSSALVPWHVGDIALSSYVPNPTACPKLAEIQARYESSPRYTAWLANQSHVVELTKATFQSYDPSVLFDCLLTSRCSQPQSLPDWLSPSHYNEIFTYERDKRMKIYLEDPSYAKVSMAKVILAIRNRILSRVDGNSTVTVQPNTATNSNRDHDHDDDQETLVSFKALVLFVFVGVLLGVVFGLIIARTLAKNGQDAPKDSSGKHDSVSKSTFLSIQTDNDKDSGDSPNESDELLLCQSPKHK
;
A
#
# COMPACT_ATOMS: atom_id res chain seq x y z
N MET A 1 20.02 12.02 9.43
CA MET A 1 19.63 13.45 9.29
C MET A 1 20.91 14.27 9.21
N PHE A 2 20.99 15.26 8.32
CA PHE A 2 22.26 15.89 7.91
C PHE A 2 23.08 16.46 9.08
N PRO A 3 24.43 16.41 8.99
CA PRO A 3 25.30 16.97 10.03
C PRO A 3 25.09 18.49 10.18
N PRO A 4 25.16 19.03 11.41
CA PRO A 4 24.73 20.39 11.76
C PRO A 4 25.63 21.51 11.19
N THR A 5 26.78 21.17 10.62
CA THR A 5 27.74 22.14 10.09
C THR A 5 27.76 22.09 8.57
N ARG A 6 26.83 22.80 7.93
CA ARG A 6 26.86 22.99 6.49
C ARG A 6 26.65 24.46 6.10
N PRO A 7 27.41 24.98 5.11
CA PRO A 7 27.27 26.36 4.62
C PRO A 7 25.86 26.60 4.04
N SER A 8 25.44 27.85 3.89
CA SER A 8 24.08 28.22 3.43
C SER A 8 23.67 27.61 2.07
N SER A 9 24.63 27.21 1.23
CA SER A 9 24.44 26.44 0.00
C SER A 9 23.94 25.00 0.21
N ALA A 10 23.83 24.55 1.45
CA ALA A 10 23.35 23.23 1.85
C ALA A 10 22.04 23.29 2.66
N LEU A 11 21.36 24.44 2.65
CA LEU A 11 19.96 24.52 3.06
C LEU A 11 19.11 23.73 2.06
N VAL A 12 18.49 22.65 2.53
CA VAL A 12 17.55 21.87 1.73
C VAL A 12 16.16 22.50 1.88
N PRO A 13 15.55 23.05 0.81
CA PRO A 13 14.22 23.62 0.91
C PRO A 13 13.20 22.53 1.24
N TRP A 14 12.33 22.83 2.22
CA TRP A 14 11.23 21.96 2.62
C TRP A 14 9.91 22.56 2.15
N HIS A 15 9.36 22.00 1.08
CA HIS A 15 8.10 22.48 0.51
C HIS A 15 6.91 21.83 1.22
N VAL A 16 5.99 22.66 1.69
CA VAL A 16 4.71 22.26 2.30
C VAL A 16 3.55 22.92 1.57
N GLY A 17 2.38 22.32 1.68
CA GLY A 17 1.12 22.88 1.19
C GLY A 17 0.08 22.94 2.31
N ASP A 18 -1.06 23.54 2.02
CA ASP A 18 -2.22 23.54 2.92
C ASP A 18 -2.76 22.11 3.09
N ILE A 19 -2.91 21.66 4.34
CA ILE A 19 -3.42 20.34 4.65
C ILE A 19 -4.87 20.15 4.21
N ALA A 20 -5.69 21.21 4.24
CA ALA A 20 -7.09 21.15 3.81
C ALA A 20 -7.21 20.84 2.31
N LEU A 21 -6.20 21.22 1.53
CA LEU A 21 -6.10 20.98 0.09
C LEU A 21 -5.14 19.82 -0.25
N SER A 22 -4.47 19.27 0.76
CA SER A 22 -3.51 18.21 0.57
C SER A 22 -4.20 16.95 0.12
N SER A 23 -3.57 16.29 -0.84
CA SER A 23 -3.97 14.99 -1.33
C SER A 23 -2.80 14.01 -1.35
N TYR A 24 -1.76 14.35 -0.56
CA TYR A 24 -0.68 13.43 -0.21
C TYR A 24 -1.05 12.54 0.98
N VAL A 25 -2.14 12.87 1.66
CA VAL A 25 -2.77 12.07 2.70
C VAL A 25 -4.25 11.88 2.34
N PRO A 26 -4.90 10.80 2.82
CA PRO A 26 -6.34 10.61 2.66
C PRO A 26 -7.07 11.82 3.24
N ASN A 27 -7.79 12.56 2.40
CA ASN A 27 -8.42 13.82 2.79
C ASN A 27 -9.85 13.89 2.21
N PRO A 28 -10.89 13.64 3.03
CA PRO A 28 -12.28 13.72 2.60
C PRO A 28 -12.73 15.13 2.18
N THR A 29 -12.06 16.19 2.66
CA THR A 29 -12.36 17.58 2.24
C THR A 29 -11.90 17.82 0.80
N ALA A 30 -10.72 17.32 0.43
CA ALA A 30 -10.22 17.40 -0.93
C ALA A 30 -10.83 16.32 -1.85
N CYS A 31 -11.31 15.21 -1.29
CA CYS A 31 -12.02 14.16 -2.03
C CYS A 31 -13.21 13.58 -1.25
N PRO A 32 -14.42 14.16 -1.42
CA PRO A 32 -15.63 13.71 -0.73
C PRO A 32 -15.97 12.23 -0.95
N LYS A 33 -15.52 11.65 -2.08
CA LYS A 33 -15.73 10.24 -2.40
C LYS A 33 -15.14 9.29 -1.36
N LEU A 34 -14.06 9.70 -0.68
CA LEU A 34 -13.48 8.90 0.41
C LEU A 34 -14.48 8.68 1.55
N ALA A 35 -15.25 9.70 1.92
CA ALA A 35 -16.27 9.59 2.95
C ALA A 35 -17.39 8.62 2.54
N GLU A 36 -17.81 8.65 1.27
CA GLU A 36 -18.82 7.72 0.76
C GLU A 36 -18.33 6.27 0.77
N ILE A 37 -17.10 6.03 0.31
CA ILE A 37 -16.51 4.68 0.31
C ILE A 37 -16.36 4.18 1.75
N GLN A 38 -15.90 5.04 2.65
CA GLN A 38 -15.77 4.72 4.07
C GLN A 38 -17.11 4.35 4.70
N ALA A 39 -18.13 5.19 4.53
CA ALA A 39 -19.46 4.92 5.09
C ALA A 39 -20.05 3.60 4.56
N ARG A 40 -19.87 3.31 3.27
CA ARG A 40 -20.28 2.04 2.67
C ARG A 40 -19.51 0.85 3.27
N TYR A 41 -18.19 0.94 3.42
CA TYR A 41 -17.38 -0.10 4.03
C TYR A 41 -17.80 -0.37 5.48
N GLU A 42 -18.00 0.69 6.27
CA GLU A 42 -18.41 0.60 7.67
C GLU A 42 -19.84 0.05 7.83
N SER A 43 -20.72 0.26 6.85
CA SER A 43 -22.05 -0.35 6.82
C SER A 43 -22.06 -1.82 6.35
N SER A 44 -20.93 -2.35 5.87
CA SER A 44 -20.88 -3.69 5.27
C SER A 44 -21.11 -4.82 6.29
N PRO A 45 -21.72 -5.95 5.90
CA PRO A 45 -21.89 -7.13 6.77
C PRO A 45 -20.57 -7.67 7.31
N ARG A 46 -19.48 -7.56 6.52
CA ARG A 46 -18.14 -7.99 6.92
C ARG A 46 -17.59 -7.13 8.06
N TYR A 47 -17.68 -5.81 7.93
CA TYR A 47 -17.18 -4.90 8.96
C TYR A 47 -17.99 -4.98 10.24
N THR A 48 -19.32 -5.05 10.12
CA THR A 48 -20.23 -5.19 11.27
C THR A 48 -20.03 -6.52 12.01
N ALA A 49 -19.85 -7.63 11.29
CA ALA A 49 -19.51 -8.92 11.91
C ALA A 49 -18.14 -8.88 12.61
N TRP A 50 -17.15 -8.22 12.01
CA TRP A 50 -15.85 -8.04 12.65
C TRP A 50 -15.96 -7.21 13.94
N LEU A 51 -16.70 -6.10 13.92
CA LEU A 51 -16.95 -5.29 15.12
C LEU A 51 -17.63 -6.11 16.23
N ALA A 52 -18.61 -6.93 15.89
CA ALA A 52 -19.29 -7.79 16.85
C ALA A 52 -18.33 -8.79 17.52
N ASN A 53 -17.38 -9.34 16.76
CA ASN A 53 -16.34 -10.23 17.27
C ASN A 53 -15.34 -9.53 18.22
N GLN A 54 -15.23 -8.20 18.14
CA GLN A 54 -14.38 -7.38 19.01
C GLN A 54 -15.11 -6.79 20.22
N SER A 55 -16.35 -7.21 20.48
CA SER A 55 -17.17 -6.70 21.59
C SER A 55 -16.47 -6.75 22.95
N HIS A 56 -15.69 -7.80 23.22
CA HIS A 56 -14.92 -7.93 24.46
C HIS A 56 -13.91 -6.77 24.65
N VAL A 57 -13.16 -6.38 23.62
CA VAL A 57 -12.19 -5.26 23.70
C VAL A 57 -12.91 -3.92 23.85
N VAL A 58 -14.09 -3.77 23.21
CA VAL A 58 -14.91 -2.57 23.37
C VAL A 58 -15.36 -2.41 24.81
N GLU A 59 -15.85 -3.48 25.45
CA GLU A 59 -16.25 -3.46 26.86
C GLU A 59 -15.04 -3.28 27.79
N LEU A 60 -13.90 -3.90 27.49
CA LEU A 60 -12.64 -3.67 28.21
C LEU A 60 -12.22 -2.19 28.15
N THR A 61 -12.35 -1.55 26.98
CA THR A 61 -12.00 -0.14 26.78
C THR A 61 -12.89 0.76 27.61
N LYS A 62 -14.22 0.53 27.62
CA LYS A 62 -15.18 1.26 28.46
C LYS A 62 -14.95 1.07 29.95
N ALA A 63 -14.59 -0.15 30.37
CA ALA A 63 -14.27 -0.44 31.77
C ALA A 63 -12.95 0.23 32.22
N THR A 64 -12.01 0.38 31.29
CA THR A 64 -10.69 0.97 31.56
C THR A 64 -10.71 2.50 31.57
N PHE A 65 -11.49 3.10 30.67
CA PHE A 65 -11.61 4.55 30.53
C PHE A 65 -13.04 5.01 30.82
N GLN A 66 -13.24 5.66 31.98
CA GLN A 66 -14.54 6.20 32.40
C GLN A 66 -15.15 7.15 31.36
N SER A 67 -14.31 7.90 30.66
CA SER A 67 -14.67 8.70 29.49
C SER A 67 -13.49 8.73 28.52
N TYR A 68 -13.74 8.54 27.24
CA TYR A 68 -12.73 8.72 26.20
C TYR A 68 -13.37 9.19 24.90
N ASP A 69 -12.60 9.92 24.09
CA ASP A 69 -12.94 10.20 22.70
C ASP A 69 -12.28 9.12 21.81
N PRO A 70 -13.08 8.28 21.13
CA PRO A 70 -12.55 7.21 20.26
C PRO A 70 -11.64 7.74 19.14
N SER A 71 -11.80 9.00 18.72
CA SER A 71 -11.01 9.57 17.63
C SER A 71 -9.55 9.79 18.03
N VAL A 72 -9.29 10.15 19.29
CA VAL A 72 -7.94 10.48 19.80
C VAL A 72 -7.33 9.38 20.68
N LEU A 73 -8.11 8.41 21.17
CA LEU A 73 -7.64 7.40 22.13
C LEU A 73 -6.34 6.70 21.67
N PHE A 74 -6.28 6.28 20.41
CA PHE A 74 -5.09 5.63 19.86
C PHE A 74 -3.85 6.52 19.92
N ASP A 75 -3.98 7.79 19.51
CA ASP A 75 -2.88 8.75 19.50
C ASP A 75 -2.43 9.08 20.92
N CYS A 76 -3.35 9.19 21.87
CA CYS A 76 -3.03 9.37 23.28
C CYS A 76 -2.24 8.18 23.84
N LEU A 77 -2.73 6.95 23.62
CA LEU A 77 -2.04 5.73 24.08
C LEU A 77 -0.64 5.62 23.49
N LEU A 78 -0.51 5.81 22.18
CA LEU A 78 0.77 5.77 21.47
C LEU A 78 1.73 6.83 21.99
N THR A 79 1.27 8.08 22.08
CA THR A 79 2.10 9.22 22.49
C THR A 79 2.57 9.08 23.92
N SER A 80 1.66 8.73 24.84
CA SER A 80 2.01 8.45 26.23
C SER A 80 3.04 7.33 26.31
N ARG A 81 2.84 6.21 25.61
CA ARG A 81 3.80 5.10 25.65
C ARG A 81 5.18 5.45 25.10
N CYS A 82 5.25 6.27 24.04
CA CYS A 82 6.51 6.58 23.36
C CYS A 82 7.26 7.77 23.95
N SER A 83 6.55 8.80 24.43
CA SER A 83 7.15 10.09 24.82
C SER A 83 7.13 10.33 26.32
N GLN A 84 6.10 9.85 27.02
CA GLN A 84 5.91 10.07 28.45
C GLN A 84 5.30 8.83 29.11
N PRO A 85 6.03 7.70 29.21
CA PRO A 85 5.45 6.43 29.68
C PRO A 85 4.79 6.53 31.07
N GLN A 86 5.31 7.42 31.92
CA GLN A 86 4.79 7.75 33.24
C GLN A 86 3.41 8.44 33.23
N SER A 87 2.94 8.91 32.08
CA SER A 87 1.61 9.50 31.92
C SER A 87 0.51 8.46 31.70
N LEU A 88 0.87 7.20 31.46
CA LEU A 88 -0.11 6.12 31.38
C LEU A 88 -0.68 5.87 32.78
N PRO A 89 -2.01 5.71 32.93
CA PRO A 89 -2.61 5.47 34.24
C PRO A 89 -2.10 4.17 34.87
N ASP A 90 -1.85 4.19 36.18
CA ASP A 90 -1.34 3.00 36.90
C ASP A 90 -2.30 1.81 36.87
N TRP A 91 -3.60 2.06 36.71
CA TRP A 91 -4.62 1.01 36.57
C TRP A 91 -4.68 0.39 35.17
N LEU A 92 -3.99 0.97 34.19
CA LEU A 92 -3.89 0.42 32.84
C LEU A 92 -2.81 -0.65 32.81
N SER A 93 -3.22 -1.90 33.00
CA SER A 93 -2.30 -3.04 32.92
C SER A 93 -1.65 -3.13 31.53
N PRO A 94 -0.42 -3.67 31.41
CA PRO A 94 0.23 -3.85 30.11
C PRO A 94 -0.57 -4.73 29.13
N SER A 95 -1.32 -5.73 29.63
CA SER A 95 -2.18 -6.56 28.79
C SER A 95 -3.36 -5.77 28.24
N HIS A 96 -4.07 -5.01 29.09
CA HIS A 96 -5.18 -4.15 28.65
C HIS A 96 -4.70 -3.08 27.67
N TYR A 97 -3.55 -2.45 27.94
CA TYR A 97 -2.93 -1.51 27.01
C TYR A 97 -2.75 -2.14 25.63
N ASN A 98 -2.11 -3.32 25.56
CA ASN A 98 -1.80 -3.96 24.29
C ASN A 98 -3.06 -4.36 23.52
N GLU A 99 -4.08 -4.87 24.21
CA GLU A 99 -5.33 -5.31 23.60
C GLU A 99 -6.12 -4.12 23.02
N ILE A 100 -6.31 -3.07 23.82
CA ILE A 100 -6.99 -1.84 23.40
C ILE A 100 -6.22 -1.15 22.28
N PHE A 101 -4.90 -1.01 22.43
CA PHE A 101 -4.03 -0.39 21.42
C PHE A 101 -4.09 -1.14 20.09
N THR A 102 -4.02 -2.47 20.13
CA THR A 102 -4.07 -3.31 18.92
C THR A 102 -5.42 -3.18 18.23
N TYR A 103 -6.52 -3.26 18.99
CA TYR A 103 -7.86 -3.06 18.45
C TYR A 103 -8.02 -1.69 17.79
N GLU A 104 -7.64 -0.61 18.47
CA GLU A 104 -7.77 0.75 17.96
C GLU A 104 -6.89 1.02 16.72
N ARG A 105 -5.70 0.42 16.66
CA ARG A 105 -4.84 0.42 15.47
C ARG A 105 -5.48 -0.31 14.31
N ASP A 106 -5.91 -1.55 14.55
CA ASP A 106 -6.44 -2.43 13.51
C ASP A 106 -7.75 -1.90 12.96
N LYS A 107 -8.61 -1.32 13.81
CA LYS A 107 -9.83 -0.62 13.42
C LYS A 107 -9.55 0.50 12.41
N ARG A 108 -8.54 1.34 12.67
CA ARG A 108 -8.14 2.45 11.78
C ARG A 108 -7.56 1.96 10.46
N MET A 109 -6.79 0.88 10.50
CA MET A 109 -6.11 0.34 9.32
C MET A 109 -7.03 -0.53 8.45
N LYS A 110 -8.15 -1.02 9.01
CA LYS A 110 -8.97 -2.07 8.40
C LYS A 110 -9.43 -1.75 6.98
N ILE A 111 -9.96 -0.54 6.75
CA ILE A 111 -10.44 -0.13 5.44
C ILE A 111 -9.31 -0.07 4.39
N TYR A 112 -8.11 0.35 4.79
CA TYR A 112 -6.95 0.40 3.90
C TYR A 112 -6.48 -0.99 3.47
N LEU A 113 -6.74 -2.02 4.27
CA LEU A 113 -6.34 -3.40 4.00
C LEU A 113 -7.42 -4.21 3.29
N GLU A 114 -8.69 -3.86 3.48
CA GLU A 114 -9.82 -4.67 3.03
C GLU A 114 -10.65 -4.04 1.91
N ASP A 115 -10.61 -2.71 1.73
CA ASP A 115 -11.31 -2.03 0.64
C ASP A 115 -10.29 -1.49 -0.38
N PRO A 116 -10.10 -2.19 -1.52
CA PRO A 116 -9.10 -1.79 -2.51
C PRO A 116 -9.44 -0.44 -3.17
N SER A 117 -10.71 -0.09 -3.30
CA SER A 117 -11.11 1.22 -3.85
C SER A 117 -10.70 2.33 -2.88
N TYR A 118 -10.92 2.17 -1.59
CA TYR A 118 -10.47 3.13 -0.59
C TYR A 118 -8.94 3.29 -0.61
N ALA A 119 -8.19 2.19 -0.65
CA ALA A 119 -6.73 2.21 -0.72
C ALA A 119 -6.22 2.90 -2.00
N LYS A 120 -6.78 2.56 -3.17
CA LYS A 120 -6.43 3.18 -4.45
C LYS A 120 -6.72 4.68 -4.45
N VAL A 121 -7.94 5.06 -4.11
CA VAL A 121 -8.41 6.45 -4.16
C VAL A 121 -7.66 7.33 -3.15
N SER A 122 -7.39 6.80 -1.95
CA SER A 122 -6.69 7.54 -0.89
C SER A 122 -5.21 7.81 -1.21
N MET A 123 -4.57 6.97 -2.02
CA MET A 123 -3.16 7.08 -2.39
C MET A 123 -2.92 7.45 -3.87
N ALA A 124 -3.98 7.61 -4.66
CA ALA A 124 -3.91 7.77 -6.11
C ALA A 124 -2.89 8.82 -6.56
N LYS A 125 -2.95 10.03 -5.96
CA LYS A 125 -2.04 11.12 -6.33
C LYS A 125 -0.61 10.89 -5.87
N VAL A 126 -0.39 10.26 -4.73
CA VAL A 126 0.96 9.91 -4.26
C VAL A 126 1.59 8.93 -5.25
N ILE A 127 0.86 7.87 -5.60
CA ILE A 127 1.31 6.85 -6.54
C ILE A 127 1.56 7.46 -7.93
N LEU A 128 0.66 8.31 -8.42
CA LEU A 128 0.81 8.99 -9.70
C LEU A 128 2.02 9.95 -9.71
N ALA A 129 2.25 10.70 -8.63
CA ALA A 129 3.41 11.56 -8.49
C ALA A 129 4.73 10.76 -8.47
N ILE A 130 4.76 9.62 -7.78
CA ILE A 130 5.91 8.70 -7.78
C ILE A 130 6.13 8.14 -9.19
N ARG A 131 5.08 7.64 -9.85
CA ARG A 131 5.15 7.11 -11.21
C ARG A 131 5.69 8.14 -12.19
N ASN A 132 5.16 9.36 -12.18
CA ASN A 132 5.59 10.42 -13.08
C ASN A 132 7.04 10.83 -12.84
N ARG A 133 7.50 10.85 -11.57
CA ARG A 133 8.91 11.09 -11.25
C ARG A 133 9.80 9.98 -11.79
N ILE A 134 9.40 8.71 -11.66
CA ILE A 134 10.15 7.57 -12.23
C ILE A 134 10.22 7.70 -13.76
N LEU A 135 9.08 7.90 -14.43
CA LEU A 135 9.03 8.03 -15.88
C LEU A 135 9.88 9.21 -16.38
N SER A 136 9.81 10.37 -15.72
CA SER A 136 10.64 11.53 -16.08
C SER A 136 12.15 11.27 -16.01
N ARG A 137 12.58 10.33 -15.16
CA ARG A 137 13.99 9.92 -15.06
C ARG A 137 14.37 8.89 -16.12
N VAL A 138 13.45 7.99 -16.47
CA VAL A 138 13.64 7.02 -17.56
C VAL A 138 13.67 7.74 -18.92
N ASP A 139 12.71 8.63 -19.15
CA ASP A 139 12.59 9.39 -20.40
C ASP A 139 13.65 10.50 -20.51
N GLY A 140 14.06 11.10 -19.39
CA GLY A 140 15.17 12.06 -19.34
C GLY A 140 16.55 11.45 -19.61
N ASN A 141 16.68 10.12 -19.50
CA ASN A 141 17.86 9.38 -20.01
C ASN A 141 17.79 9.12 -21.53
N SER A 142 16.67 9.45 -22.18
CA SER A 142 16.45 9.25 -23.62
C SER A 142 16.59 10.54 -24.44
N THR A 143 16.84 11.69 -23.80
CA THR A 143 17.15 12.93 -24.52
C THR A 143 18.65 13.11 -24.68
N VAL A 144 19.22 12.41 -25.67
CA VAL A 144 20.40 12.93 -26.37
C VAL A 144 20.00 14.30 -26.91
N THR A 145 20.68 15.33 -26.41
CA THR A 145 20.49 16.70 -26.84
C THR A 145 20.94 16.79 -28.30
N VAL A 146 20.00 16.74 -29.24
CA VAL A 146 20.27 17.26 -30.59
C VAL A 146 20.31 18.78 -30.44
N GLN A 147 21.51 19.31 -30.17
CA GLN A 147 21.76 20.73 -30.32
C GLN A 147 21.57 21.11 -31.81
N PRO A 148 20.91 22.23 -32.12
CA PRO A 148 20.90 22.75 -33.48
C PRO A 148 22.32 23.22 -33.82
N ASN A 149 22.91 22.57 -34.81
CA ASN A 149 24.22 22.89 -35.36
C ASN A 149 24.35 24.39 -35.65
N THR A 150 25.22 25.07 -34.89
CA THR A 150 25.86 26.30 -35.36
C THR A 150 27.34 26.01 -35.47
N ALA A 151 27.82 25.95 -36.71
CA ALA A 151 29.20 25.69 -37.05
C ALA A 151 30.11 26.84 -36.60
N THR A 152 31.21 26.56 -35.89
CA THR A 152 32.54 27.12 -36.21
C THR A 152 33.65 26.26 -35.60
N ASN A 153 34.66 25.99 -36.43
CA ASN A 153 35.86 25.16 -36.24
C ASN A 153 36.73 25.51 -35.02
N SER A 154 37.39 24.50 -34.43
CA SER A 154 38.87 24.39 -34.37
C SER A 154 39.36 23.15 -33.60
N ASN A 155 39.89 22.17 -34.35
CA ASN A 155 41.01 21.27 -34.06
C ASN A 155 41.53 21.12 -32.61
N ARG A 156 41.47 19.91 -32.05
CA ARG A 156 42.60 18.96 -31.91
C ARG A 156 42.25 17.75 -31.04
N ASP A 157 42.50 16.57 -31.62
CA ASP A 157 42.88 15.26 -31.08
C ASP A 157 43.11 15.15 -29.55
N HIS A 158 42.43 14.21 -28.88
CA HIS A 158 43.00 12.88 -28.59
C HIS A 158 41.95 11.99 -27.90
N ASP A 159 41.71 10.82 -28.49
CA ASP A 159 40.91 9.71 -27.95
C ASP A 159 41.36 9.30 -26.53
N HIS A 160 40.39 9.19 -25.62
CA HIS A 160 40.20 7.95 -24.88
C HIS A 160 38.76 7.90 -24.35
N ASP A 161 37.94 7.13 -25.05
CA ASP A 161 36.62 6.69 -24.63
C ASP A 161 36.73 5.92 -23.31
N ASP A 162 35.96 6.35 -22.30
CA ASP A 162 35.44 5.50 -21.23
C ASP A 162 34.05 6.04 -20.84
N ASP A 163 33.17 6.14 -21.83
CA ASP A 163 31.73 6.23 -21.60
C ASP A 163 31.24 4.86 -21.13
N GLN A 164 31.24 4.66 -19.81
CA GLN A 164 30.62 3.51 -19.18
C GLN A 164 29.09 3.66 -19.21
N GLU A 165 28.52 3.59 -20.40
CA GLU A 165 27.09 3.37 -20.60
C GLU A 165 26.73 2.00 -20.00
N THR A 166 25.92 1.99 -18.95
CA THR A 166 25.33 0.76 -18.42
C THR A 166 24.29 0.22 -19.41
N LEU A 167 24.75 -0.37 -20.50
CA LEU A 167 23.96 -1.23 -21.37
C LEU A 167 23.64 -2.50 -20.58
N VAL A 168 22.40 -2.62 -20.09
CA VAL A 168 21.91 -3.89 -19.56
C VAL A 168 21.95 -4.89 -20.71
N SER A 169 22.98 -5.74 -20.70
CA SER A 169 23.27 -6.68 -21.77
C SER A 169 22.03 -7.53 -22.06
N PHE A 170 21.64 -7.63 -23.34
CA PHE A 170 20.55 -8.49 -23.81
C PHE A 170 20.63 -9.92 -23.25
N LYS A 171 21.85 -10.40 -22.96
CA LYS A 171 22.11 -11.67 -22.27
C LYS A 171 21.50 -11.74 -20.87
N ALA A 172 21.51 -10.65 -20.10
CA ALA A 172 20.92 -10.58 -18.77
C ALA A 172 19.38 -10.61 -18.82
N LEU A 173 18.77 -9.93 -19.79
CA LEU A 173 17.32 -9.95 -20.00
C LEU A 173 16.83 -11.35 -20.39
N VAL A 174 17.53 -12.01 -21.33
CA VAL A 174 17.25 -13.39 -21.72
C VAL A 174 17.40 -14.34 -20.52
N LEU A 175 18.46 -14.18 -19.72
CA LEU A 175 18.65 -14.96 -18.48
C LEU A 175 17.49 -14.80 -17.50
N PHE A 176 17.01 -13.58 -17.26
CA PHE A 176 15.88 -13.34 -16.35
C PHE A 176 14.59 -14.00 -16.83
N VAL A 177 14.31 -13.95 -18.13
CA VAL A 177 13.13 -14.60 -18.71
C VAL A 177 13.23 -16.12 -18.59
N PHE A 178 14.37 -16.71 -18.92
CA PHE A 178 14.58 -18.16 -18.81
C PHE A 178 14.52 -18.64 -17.36
N VAL A 179 15.12 -17.90 -16.42
CA VAL A 179 15.05 -18.22 -14.98
C VAL A 179 13.62 -18.09 -14.47
N GLY A 180 12.88 -17.05 -14.88
CA GLY A 180 11.48 -16.87 -14.51
C GLY A 180 10.58 -18.02 -15.00
N VAL A 181 10.76 -18.46 -16.25
CA VAL A 181 10.01 -19.59 -16.82
C VAL A 181 10.36 -20.90 -16.13
N LEU A 182 11.64 -21.17 -15.88
CA LEU A 182 12.08 -22.39 -15.18
C LEU A 182 11.55 -22.43 -13.74
N LEU A 183 11.59 -21.31 -13.01
CA LEU A 183 11.04 -21.22 -11.66
C LEU A 183 9.52 -21.41 -11.67
N GLY A 184 8.81 -20.84 -12.64
CA GLY A 184 7.37 -21.04 -12.82
C GLY A 184 6.99 -22.50 -13.06
N VAL A 185 7.75 -23.22 -13.90
CA VAL A 185 7.54 -24.66 -14.16
C VAL A 185 7.84 -25.51 -12.92
N VAL A 186 8.91 -25.21 -12.19
CA VAL A 186 9.27 -25.94 -10.96
C VAL A 186 8.20 -25.72 -9.88
N PHE A 187 7.76 -24.47 -9.65
CA PHE A 187 6.69 -24.19 -8.70
C PHE A 187 5.36 -24.83 -9.12
N GLY A 188 5.02 -24.80 -10.41
CA GLY A 188 3.83 -25.46 -10.93
C GLY A 188 3.84 -26.97 -10.69
N LEU A 189 4.98 -27.63 -10.89
CA LEU A 189 5.14 -29.07 -10.63
C LEU A 189 5.10 -29.43 -9.14
N ILE A 190 5.63 -28.56 -8.26
CA ILE A 190 5.54 -28.74 -6.81
C ILE A 190 4.08 -28.64 -6.36
N ILE A 191 3.33 -27.65 -6.84
CA ILE A 191 1.91 -27.48 -6.51
C ILE A 191 1.09 -28.67 -7.04
N ALA A 192 1.33 -29.10 -8.27
CA ALA A 192 0.65 -30.26 -8.87
C ALA A 192 0.91 -31.56 -8.09
N ARG A 193 2.16 -31.78 -7.61
CA ARG A 193 2.48 -32.95 -6.76
C ARG A 193 1.86 -32.87 -5.38
N THR A 194 1.79 -31.68 -4.77
CA THR A 194 1.14 -31.48 -3.46
C THR A 194 -0.37 -31.73 -3.55
N LEU A 195 -1.01 -31.32 -4.65
CA LEU A 195 -2.43 -31.59 -4.89
C LEU A 195 -2.72 -33.07 -5.19
N ALA A 196 -1.85 -33.74 -5.97
CA ALA A 196 -1.99 -35.17 -6.24
C ALA A 196 -1.81 -36.04 -4.98
N LYS A 197 -0.91 -35.64 -4.07
CA LYS A 197 -0.64 -36.38 -2.82
C LYS A 197 -1.76 -36.25 -1.79
N ASN A 198 -2.50 -35.13 -1.80
CA ASN A 198 -3.64 -34.90 -0.92
C ASN A 198 -4.97 -35.49 -1.47
N GLY A 199 -4.98 -35.97 -2.71
CA GLY A 199 -6.17 -36.55 -3.35
C GLY A 199 -6.35 -38.07 -3.16
N GLN A 200 -5.40 -38.75 -2.50
CA GLN A 200 -5.32 -40.22 -2.51
C GLN A 200 -5.58 -40.90 -1.16
N ASP A 201 -5.83 -40.13 -0.08
CA ASP A 201 -6.10 -40.65 1.27
C ASP A 201 -7.54 -40.33 1.75
N ALA A 202 -8.55 -40.68 0.96
CA ALA A 202 -9.94 -40.70 1.43
C ALA A 202 -10.42 -42.16 1.55
N PRO A 203 -10.42 -42.77 2.76
CA PRO A 203 -11.15 -44.00 3.00
C PRO A 203 -12.65 -43.71 3.13
N LYS A 204 -13.46 -44.62 2.58
CA LYS A 204 -14.91 -44.68 2.74
C LYS A 204 -15.30 -44.95 4.21
N ASP A 205 -16.50 -44.49 4.53
CA ASP A 205 -17.42 -44.94 5.60
C ASP A 205 -17.50 -44.17 6.94
N SER A 206 -18.64 -43.47 7.05
CA SER A 206 -19.61 -43.49 8.17
C SER A 206 -19.31 -42.81 9.52
N SER A 207 -20.36 -42.16 10.03
CA SER A 207 -20.67 -41.86 11.45
C SER A 207 -19.91 -40.74 12.17
N GLY A 208 -20.62 -39.63 12.43
CA GLY A 208 -20.70 -39.00 13.76
C GLY A 208 -19.74 -37.84 14.10
N LYS A 209 -20.37 -36.68 14.40
CA LYS A 209 -20.06 -35.67 15.44
C LYS A 209 -18.68 -34.94 15.48
N HIS A 210 -18.81 -33.61 15.69
CA HIS A 210 -17.85 -32.61 16.19
C HIS A 210 -16.77 -32.01 15.26
N ASP A 211 -16.95 -30.68 15.09
CA ASP A 211 -15.97 -29.59 15.15
C ASP A 211 -14.80 -29.42 14.16
N SER A 212 -14.63 -28.13 13.83
CA SER A 212 -13.48 -27.44 13.21
C SER A 212 -13.42 -27.41 11.68
N VAL A 213 -14.12 -26.44 11.09
CA VAL A 213 -13.80 -25.99 9.72
C VAL A 213 -12.67 -24.97 9.79
N SER A 214 -11.44 -25.44 9.63
CA SER A 214 -10.31 -24.58 9.21
C SER A 214 -10.54 -24.14 7.77
N LYS A 215 -11.04 -22.91 7.58
CA LYS A 215 -11.13 -22.27 6.26
C LYS A 215 -9.80 -21.57 5.94
N SER A 216 -8.89 -22.32 5.30
CA SER A 216 -7.77 -21.72 4.55
C SER A 216 -8.36 -20.98 3.34
N THR A 217 -8.36 -19.66 3.39
CA THR A 217 -8.77 -18.80 2.28
C THR A 217 -7.56 -18.58 1.39
N PHE A 218 -7.41 -19.41 0.36
CA PHE A 218 -6.49 -19.14 -0.74
C PHE A 218 -7.27 -18.38 -1.82
N LEU A 219 -6.95 -17.10 -2.00
CA LEU A 219 -7.47 -16.25 -3.07
C LEU A 219 -6.99 -16.80 -4.42
N SER A 220 -7.86 -17.52 -5.13
CA SER A 220 -7.67 -17.80 -6.55
C SER A 220 -8.10 -16.57 -7.35
N ILE A 221 -7.15 -15.90 -7.99
CA ILE A 221 -7.43 -14.91 -9.03
C ILE A 221 -7.88 -15.72 -10.25
N GLN A 222 -9.19 -15.80 -10.44
CA GLN A 222 -9.78 -16.41 -11.62
C GLN A 222 -10.01 -15.31 -12.66
N THR A 223 -9.14 -15.28 -13.66
CA THR A 223 -9.37 -14.55 -14.92
C THR A 223 -10.35 -15.37 -15.76
N ASP A 224 -11.64 -15.10 -15.62
CA ASP A 224 -12.63 -15.53 -16.60
C ASP A 224 -12.78 -14.43 -17.66
N ASN A 225 -12.10 -14.64 -18.78
CA ASN A 225 -12.49 -14.07 -20.06
C ASN A 225 -13.76 -14.81 -20.51
N ASP A 226 -14.93 -14.16 -20.41
CA ASP A 226 -15.91 -14.22 -21.49
C ASP A 226 -16.98 -13.13 -21.33
N LYS A 227 -17.38 -12.60 -22.48
CA LYS A 227 -18.18 -11.40 -22.71
C LYS A 227 -19.53 -11.43 -21.99
N ASP A 228 -19.81 -10.37 -21.22
CA ASP A 228 -21.10 -9.71 -21.31
C ASP A 228 -20.96 -8.21 -21.05
N SER A 229 -21.62 -7.45 -21.91
CA SER A 229 -21.55 -5.99 -22.05
C SER A 229 -22.36 -5.30 -20.95
N GLY A 230 -21.65 -4.67 -20.02
CA GLY A 230 -22.21 -3.71 -19.06
C GLY A 230 -21.09 -2.85 -18.51
N ASP A 231 -21.16 -1.55 -18.75
CA ASP A 231 -20.16 -0.52 -18.40
C ASP A 231 -19.42 -0.81 -17.08
N SER A 232 -18.17 -1.28 -17.20
CA SER A 232 -17.21 -1.22 -16.12
C SER A 232 -16.48 0.12 -16.22
N PRO A 233 -16.49 0.97 -15.18
CA PRO A 233 -15.78 2.24 -15.24
C PRO A 233 -14.28 1.95 -15.39
N ASN A 234 -13.64 2.63 -16.35
CA ASN A 234 -12.24 2.46 -16.69
C ASN A 234 -11.38 2.61 -15.43
N GLU A 235 -10.35 1.78 -15.25
CA GLU A 235 -9.40 1.89 -14.12
C GLU A 235 -8.71 3.27 -14.07
N SER A 236 -8.65 3.94 -15.22
CA SER A 236 -8.25 5.32 -15.41
C SER A 236 -9.18 6.32 -14.69
N ASP A 237 -10.48 6.06 -14.64
CA ASP A 237 -11.48 6.98 -14.11
C ASP A 237 -11.47 7.01 -12.58
N GLU A 238 -11.19 5.87 -11.91
CA GLU A 238 -11.07 5.82 -10.45
C GLU A 238 -9.90 6.67 -9.92
N LEU A 239 -8.80 6.75 -10.66
CA LEU A 239 -7.63 7.57 -10.30
C LEU A 239 -7.85 9.06 -10.56
N LEU A 240 -8.87 9.43 -11.35
CA LEU A 240 -9.21 10.82 -11.66
C LEU A 240 -10.23 11.42 -10.68
N LEU A 241 -10.94 10.59 -9.90
CA LEU A 241 -12.03 11.00 -8.99
C LEU A 241 -11.64 12.05 -7.94
N CYS A 242 -10.35 12.12 -7.57
CA CYS A 242 -9.86 13.02 -6.51
C CYS A 242 -8.86 14.06 -6.99
N GLN A 243 -8.78 14.36 -8.29
CA GLN A 243 -7.86 15.39 -8.79
C GLN A 243 -8.21 16.78 -8.23
N SER A 244 -7.21 17.49 -7.71
CA SER A 244 -7.41 18.86 -7.21
C SER A 244 -7.81 19.75 -8.39
N PRO A 245 -8.57 20.83 -8.17
CA PRO A 245 -8.87 21.78 -9.22
C PRO A 245 -7.56 22.30 -9.81
N LYS A 246 -7.46 22.34 -11.14
CA LYS A 246 -6.39 23.08 -11.81
C LYS A 246 -6.53 24.55 -11.40
N HIS A 247 -5.49 25.13 -10.79
CA HIS A 247 -5.42 26.57 -10.64
C HIS A 247 -5.55 27.21 -12.03
N LYS A 248 -6.57 28.07 -12.20
CA LYS A 248 -6.73 28.95 -13.36
C LYS A 248 -5.76 30.11 -13.24
#